data_AF-A0A1Y0N851-F1
#
_entry.id   AF-A0A1Y0N851-F1
#
_cell.length_a   1.000
_cell.length_b   1.000
_cell.length_c   1.000
_cell.angle_alpha   90.00
_cell.angle_beta   90.00
_cell.angle_gamma   90.00
#
_symmetry.space_group_name_H-M   'P 1'
#
loop_
_entity.id
_entity.type
_entity.pdbx_description
1 polymer ?
#
loop_
_entity_poly.entity_id
_entity_poly.type
_entity_poly.pdbx_seq_one_letter_code
_entity_poly.pdbx_strand_id
1 'polypeptide(L)'
;MGRIRRLLQQERVQEVPADFRCPLCERKIPAAQRDAHHLIPKSKGGRHTEYLHRICHRQIHALFTETELARQFNSVEALLAHPDMASFVAWVKTRPDDFMERTRKSQRIRSK
;
A
#
# COMPACT_ATOMS: atom_id res chain seq x y z
N MET A 1 -0.03 -43.99 41.39
CA MET A 1 -1.25 -43.26 41.80
C MET A 1 -0.93 -41.78 41.88
N GLY A 2 -1.47 -40.95 40.99
CA GLY A 2 -1.18 -39.52 40.95
C GLY A 2 -1.86 -38.86 39.75
N ARG A 3 -3.20 -38.87 39.75
CA ARG A 3 -4.02 -38.02 38.87
C ARG A 3 -3.76 -36.57 39.28
N ILE A 4 -3.55 -35.66 38.32
CA ILE A 4 -4.20 -34.34 38.26
C ILE A 4 -3.90 -33.70 36.90
N ARG A 5 -5.00 -33.45 36.18
CA ARG A 5 -5.11 -32.72 34.91
C ARG A 5 -4.54 -31.30 35.05
N ARG A 6 -3.83 -30.84 34.02
CA ARG A 6 -4.01 -29.47 33.54
C ARG A 6 -3.64 -29.40 32.05
N LEU A 7 -4.67 -29.59 31.23
CA LEU A 7 -4.69 -29.15 29.84
C LEU A 7 -4.43 -27.64 29.84
N LEU A 8 -3.20 -27.22 29.54
CA LEU A 8 -2.90 -25.84 29.21
C LEU A 8 -3.21 -25.66 27.73
N GLN A 9 -4.50 -25.52 27.45
CA GLN A 9 -4.99 -25.01 26.19
C GLN A 9 -4.52 -23.57 26.12
N GLN A 10 -3.36 -23.36 25.48
CA GLN A 10 -2.84 -22.04 25.18
C GLN A 10 -3.85 -21.38 24.23
N GLU A 11 -4.68 -20.51 24.79
CA GLU A 11 -5.58 -19.64 24.06
C GLU A 11 -4.72 -18.82 23.10
N ARG A 12 -4.71 -19.21 21.82
CA ARG A 12 -4.20 -18.38 20.74
C ARG A 12 -4.97 -17.07 20.81
N VAL A 13 -4.32 -16.03 21.31
CA VAL A 13 -4.77 -14.65 21.17
C VAL A 13 -5.04 -14.45 19.68
N GLN A 14 -6.32 -14.37 19.31
CA GLN A 14 -6.69 -14.00 17.95
C GLN A 14 -6.34 -12.52 17.81
N GLU A 15 -5.14 -12.24 17.32
CA GLU A 15 -4.76 -10.89 16.90
C GLU A 15 -5.79 -10.41 15.88
N VAL A 16 -6.64 -9.46 16.29
CA VAL A 16 -7.54 -8.77 15.37
C VAL A 16 -6.64 -8.00 14.40
N PRO A 17 -6.66 -8.29 13.09
CA PRO A 17 -5.82 -7.57 12.15
C PRO A 17 -6.17 -6.09 12.22
N ALA A 18 -5.19 -5.22 12.46
CA ALA A 18 -5.40 -3.78 12.36
C ALA A 18 -6.01 -3.47 10.98
N ASP A 19 -7.07 -2.65 10.97
CA ASP A 19 -7.81 -2.27 9.76
C ASP A 19 -6.98 -1.23 8.98
N PHE A 20 -5.96 -1.70 8.26
CA PHE A 20 -5.14 -0.82 7.42
C PHE A 20 -5.97 -0.34 6.24
N ARG A 21 -6.06 0.98 6.05
CA ARG A 21 -6.71 1.60 4.89
C ARG A 21 -5.66 2.25 4.02
N CYS A 22 -5.79 2.07 2.70
CA CYS A 22 -4.87 2.70 1.77
C CYS A 22 -5.13 4.20 1.72
N PRO A 23 -4.15 5.07 1.97
CA PRO A 23 -4.34 6.52 1.93
C PRO A 23 -4.66 7.05 0.52
N LEU A 24 -4.35 6.30 -0.55
CA LEU A 24 -4.71 6.70 -1.91
C LEU A 24 -6.17 6.36 -2.25
N CYS A 25 -6.58 5.10 -2.05
CA CYS A 25 -7.90 4.63 -2.48
C CYS A 25 -8.90 4.39 -1.33
N GLU A 26 -8.54 4.61 -0.07
CA GLU A 26 -9.38 4.49 1.14
C GLU A 26 -10.00 3.10 1.41
N ARG A 27 -9.82 2.15 0.50
CA ARG A 27 -10.20 0.73 0.65
C ARG A 27 -9.37 0.05 1.74
N LYS A 28 -9.94 -0.98 2.35
CA LYS A 28 -9.21 -1.79 3.35
C LYS A 28 -8.11 -2.58 2.63
N ILE A 29 -6.97 -2.77 3.29
CA ILE A 29 -5.82 -3.49 2.76
C ILE A 29 -5.78 -4.88 3.40
N PRO A 30 -6.18 -5.93 2.67
CA PRO A 30 -5.96 -7.30 3.10
C PRO A 30 -4.48 -7.54 3.36
N ALA A 31 -4.14 -8.36 4.36
CA ALA A 31 -2.74 -8.66 4.69
C ALA A 31 -1.93 -9.15 3.47
N ALA A 32 -2.55 -9.92 2.58
CA ALA A 32 -1.93 -10.43 1.35
C ALA A 32 -1.62 -9.36 0.29
N GLN A 33 -2.25 -8.18 0.37
CA GLN A 33 -2.07 -7.06 -0.56
C GLN A 33 -1.36 -5.85 0.06
N ARG A 34 -0.83 -6.00 1.27
CA ARG A 34 -0.19 -4.92 2.02
C ARG A 34 1.28 -4.78 1.66
N ASP A 35 1.61 -3.68 0.98
CA ASP A 35 3.00 -3.32 0.67
C ASP A 35 3.37 -2.01 1.40
N ALA A 36 4.60 -1.98 1.91
CA ALA A 36 5.19 -0.80 2.54
C ALA A 36 5.78 0.13 1.47
N HIS A 37 5.40 1.40 1.50
CA HIS A 37 5.84 2.41 0.54
C HIS A 37 6.41 3.63 1.26
N HIS A 38 7.52 4.17 0.75
CA HIS A 38 8.07 5.43 1.24
C HIS A 38 7.71 6.55 0.25
N LEU A 39 6.89 7.52 0.68
CA LEU A 39 6.50 8.66 -0.15
C LEU A 39 7.72 9.49 -0.58
N ILE A 40 8.71 9.60 0.31
CA ILE A 40 10.06 10.04 -0.04
C ILE A 40 10.94 8.78 -0.09
N PRO A 41 11.55 8.42 -1.24
CA PRO A 41 12.41 7.24 -1.32
C PRO A 41 13.53 7.24 -0.27
N LYS A 42 13.88 6.07 0.28
CA LYS A 42 14.99 5.93 1.25
C LYS A 42 16.31 6.49 0.71
N SER A 43 16.58 6.29 -0.59
CA SER A 43 17.74 6.82 -1.31
C SER A 43 17.81 8.36 -1.32
N LYS A 44 16.70 9.03 -1.01
CA LYS A 44 16.55 10.49 -0.92
C LYS A 44 16.29 10.97 0.52
N GLY A 45 16.57 10.12 1.52
CA GLY A 45 16.49 10.46 2.94
C GLY A 45 15.12 10.26 3.60
N GLY A 46 14.16 9.63 2.91
CA GLY A 46 12.84 9.37 3.48
C GLY A 46 12.84 8.32 4.59
N ARG A 47 12.04 8.58 5.63
CA ARG A 47 11.94 7.75 6.84
C ARG A 47 10.52 7.27 7.15
N HIS A 48 9.53 7.95 6.60
CA HIS A 48 8.12 7.61 6.79
C HIS A 48 7.70 6.52 5.80
N THR A 49 7.00 5.52 6.33
CA THR A 49 6.46 4.39 5.55
C THR A 49 4.96 4.37 5.69
N GLU A 50 4.27 4.30 4.55
CA GLU A 50 2.83 4.11 4.45
C GLU A 50 2.52 2.69 3.98
N TYR A 51 1.37 2.15 4.40
CA TYR A 51 0.87 0.90 3.84
C TYR A 51 -0.10 1.18 2.69
N LEU A 52 0.19 0.60 1.52
CA LEU A 52 -0.62 0.71 0.33
C LEU A 52 -1.07 -0.68 -0.15
N HIS A 53 -2.14 -0.74 -0.94
CA HIS A 53 -2.37 -1.91 -1.78
C HIS A 53 -1.22 -2.06 -2.79
N ARG A 54 -0.86 -3.30 -3.10
CA ARG A 54 0.09 -3.63 -4.19
C ARG A 54 -0.23 -2.93 -5.51
N ILE A 55 -1.50 -2.89 -5.92
CA ILE A 55 -1.91 -2.20 -7.15
C ILE A 55 -1.67 -0.69 -7.08
N CYS A 56 -1.94 -0.06 -5.94
CA CYS A 56 -1.74 1.37 -5.72
C CYS A 56 -0.24 1.70 -5.69
N HIS A 57 0.57 0.90 -4.99
CA HIS A 57 2.02 1.03 -4.96
C HIS A 57 2.62 0.91 -6.37
N ARG A 58 2.19 -0.11 -7.14
CA ARG A 58 2.62 -0.27 -8.53
C ARG A 58 2.24 0.92 -9.41
N GLN A 59 1.06 1.50 -9.20
CA GLN A 59 0.63 2.69 -9.95
C GLN A 59 1.55 3.89 -9.70
N ILE A 60 1.97 4.13 -8.45
CA ILE A 60 2.93 5.21 -8.13
C ILE A 60 4.19 5.05 -8.99
N HIS A 61 4.79 3.86 -9.03
CA HIS A 61 6.01 3.62 -9.81
C HIS A 61 5.77 3.47 -11.32
N ALA A 62 4.53 3.32 -11.76
CA ALA A 62 4.16 3.37 -13.17
C ALA A 62 4.05 4.82 -13.69
N LEU A 63 3.73 5.76 -12.80
CA LEU A 63 3.54 7.17 -13.12
C LEU A 63 4.74 8.04 -12.78
N PHE A 64 5.51 7.74 -11.73
CA PHE A 64 6.54 8.63 -11.20
C PHE A 64 7.89 7.94 -11.01
N THR A 65 8.95 8.69 -11.27
CA THR A 65 10.33 8.32 -10.89
C THR A 65 10.60 8.62 -9.42
N GLU A 66 11.61 7.98 -8.83
CA GLU A 66 12.03 8.27 -7.45
C GLU A 66 12.39 9.74 -7.22
N THR A 67 13.01 10.40 -8.20
CA THR A 67 13.35 11.82 -8.12
C THR A 67 12.12 12.71 -8.10
N GLU A 68 11.06 12.35 -8.84
CA GLU A 68 9.79 13.09 -8.85
C GLU A 68 9.03 12.87 -7.53
N LEU A 69 9.01 11.65 -7.00
CA LEU A 69 8.47 11.36 -5.66
C LEU A 69 9.14 12.22 -4.60
N ALA A 70 10.47 12.27 -4.58
CA ALA A 70 11.20 13.05 -3.58
C ALA A 70 10.97 14.57 -3.66
N ARG A 71 10.76 15.12 -4.88
CA ARG A 71 10.73 16.58 -5.11
C ARG A 71 9.32 17.17 -5.22
N GLN A 72 8.37 16.42 -5.78
CA GLN A 72 7.06 16.95 -6.18
C GLN A 72 5.89 16.16 -5.60
N PHE A 73 6.06 14.85 -5.40
CA PHE A 73 4.97 13.95 -5.02
C PHE A 73 5.29 13.19 -3.72
N ASN A 74 5.78 13.92 -2.72
CA ASN A 74 6.23 13.38 -1.43
C ASN A 74 5.12 13.28 -0.38
N SER A 75 3.87 13.56 -0.75
CA SER A 75 2.68 13.43 0.10
C SER A 75 1.53 12.75 -0.66
N VAL A 76 0.55 12.25 0.07
CA VAL A 76 -0.65 11.63 -0.50
C VAL A 76 -1.45 12.66 -1.30
N GLU A 77 -1.58 13.86 -0.78
CA GLU A 77 -2.29 14.97 -1.42
C GLU A 77 -1.63 15.34 -2.76
N ALA A 78 -0.29 15.42 -2.78
CA ALA A 78 0.46 15.71 -4.00
C ALA A 78 0.30 14.59 -5.05
N LEU A 79 0.32 13.32 -4.62
CA LEU A 79 0.03 12.19 -5.51
C LEU A 79 -1.37 12.29 -6.10
N LEU A 80 -2.39 12.55 -5.27
CA LEU A 80 -3.79 12.64 -5.68
C LEU A 80 -4.07 13.87 -6.56
N ALA A 81 -3.28 14.94 -6.45
CA ALA A 81 -3.39 16.11 -7.32
C ALA A 81 -2.98 15.83 -8.78
N HIS A 82 -2.24 14.75 -9.05
CA HIS A 82 -1.87 14.40 -10.41
C HIS A 82 -3.05 13.74 -11.17
N PRO A 83 -3.43 14.22 -12.36
CA PRO A 83 -4.66 13.78 -13.05
C PRO A 83 -4.68 12.27 -13.35
N ASP A 84 -3.56 11.67 -13.75
CA ASP A 84 -3.50 10.23 -14.00
C ASP A 84 -3.66 9.40 -12.72
N MET A 85 -3.16 9.89 -11.59
CA MET A 85 -3.31 9.22 -10.30
C MET A 85 -4.74 9.35 -9.79
N ALA A 86 -5.33 10.55 -9.87
CA ALA A 86 -6.72 10.79 -9.52
C ALA A 86 -7.68 9.88 -10.32
N SER A 87 -7.45 9.78 -11.63
CA SER A 87 -8.25 8.93 -12.53
C SER A 87 -8.13 7.45 -12.16
N PHE A 88 -6.91 6.98 -11.90
CA PHE A 88 -6.68 5.61 -11.42
C PHE A 88 -7.38 5.37 -10.07
N VAL A 89 -7.28 6.30 -9.12
CA VAL A 89 -7.86 6.17 -7.79
C VAL A 89 -9.39 6.10 -7.87
N ALA A 90 -10.01 6.97 -8.67
CA ALA A 90 -11.46 6.96 -8.89
C ALA A 90 -11.93 5.60 -9.42
N TRP A 91 -11.17 4.99 -10.33
CA TRP A 91 -11.48 3.67 -10.90
C TRP A 91 -11.22 2.52 -9.91
N VAL A 92 -10.09 2.51 -9.20
CA VAL A 92 -9.74 1.40 -8.30
C VAL A 92 -10.60 1.38 -7.04
N LYS A 93 -11.10 2.56 -6.61
CA LYS A 93 -12.03 2.72 -5.47
C LYS A 93 -13.30 1.87 -5.63
N THR A 94 -13.73 1.59 -6.86
CA THR A 94 -14.94 0.79 -7.13
C THR A 94 -14.71 -0.72 -7.18
N ARG A 95 -13.49 -1.20 -6.88
CA ARG A 95 -13.09 -2.61 -6.99
C ARG A 95 -13.05 -3.29 -5.60
N PRO A 96 -13.22 -4.61 -5.49
CA PRO A 96 -13.07 -5.35 -4.23
C PRO A 96 -11.71 -5.11 -3.54
N ASP A 97 -11.66 -5.14 -2.21
CA ASP A 97 -10.47 -4.80 -1.41
C ASP A 97 -9.19 -5.59 -1.79
N ASP A 98 -9.35 -6.82 -2.27
CA ASP A 98 -8.28 -7.72 -2.71
C ASP A 98 -7.95 -7.63 -4.22
N PHE A 99 -8.64 -6.76 -4.96
CA PHE A 99 -8.50 -6.61 -6.40
C PHE A 99 -7.05 -6.31 -6.82
N MET A 100 -6.60 -7.07 -7.80
CA MET A 100 -5.26 -6.96 -8.37
C MET A 100 -5.28 -7.12 -9.88
N GLU A 101 -4.48 -6.28 -10.54
CA GLU A 101 -4.24 -6.35 -11.97
C GLU A 101 -2.79 -5.97 -12.29
N ARG A 102 -2.32 -6.33 -13.49
CA ARG A 102 -0.99 -5.95 -13.96
C ARG A 102 -0.97 -4.45 -14.30
N THR A 103 -0.23 -3.68 -13.51
CA THR A 103 0.08 -2.28 -13.83
C THR A 103 1.15 -2.18 -14.92
N ARG A 104 0.89 -1.36 -15.95
CA ARG A 104 1.87 -1.03 -16.99
C ARG A 104 2.49 0.34 -16.71
N LYS A 105 3.81 0.46 -16.88
CA LYS A 105 4.51 1.76 -16.79
C LYS A 105 4.04 2.69 -17.90
N SER A 106 3.86 3.97 -17.58
CA SER A 106 3.56 5.01 -18.57
C SER A 106 4.72 5.13 -19.57
N GLN A 107 4.44 5.63 -20.78
CA GLN A 107 5.49 5.80 -21.80
C GLN A 107 6.61 6.71 -21.28
N ARG A 108 6.25 7.77 -20.54
CA ARG A 108 7.19 8.70 -19.91
C ARG A 108 8.20 8.01 -18.99
N ILE A 109 7.74 7.02 -18.22
CA ILE A 109 8.60 6.24 -17.32
C ILE A 109 9.40 5.18 -18.07
N ARG A 110 8.90 4.63 -19.17
CA ARG A 110 9.62 3.63 -19.99
C ARG A 110 10.77 4.24 -20.79
N SER A 111 10.67 5.51 -21.13
CA SER A 111 11.68 6.24 -21.92
C SER A 111 12.73 6.97 -21.08
N LYS A 112 12.67 6.85 -19.75
CA LYS A 112 13.69 7.32 -18.81
C LYS A 112 14.55 6.15 -18.33
#